data_AF-A0A4Z0J8W4-F1
#
_entry.id   AF-A0A4Z0J8W4-F1
#
_cell.length_a   1.000
_cell.length_b   1.000
_cell.length_c   1.000
_cell.angle_alpha   90.00
_cell.angle_beta   90.00
_cell.angle_gamma   90.00
#
_symmetry.space_group_name_H-M   'P 1'
#
loop_
_entity.id
_entity.type
_entity.pdbx_description
1 polymer ?
#
loop_
_entity_poly.entity_id
_entity_poly.type
_entity_poly.pdbx_seq_one_letter_code
_entity_poly.pdbx_strand_id
1 'polypeptide(L)'
;MQEAEQTEAFEEKHPMHAKLISLIVSLVFLSPLVLVLVKNNWGPMGIVPLAIIVLSILASIAGVWRISCQLVTVIREGGDSDFRER
;
A
#
# COMPACT_ATOMS: atom_id res chain seq x y z
N MET A 1 -0.79 -23.47 -44.82
CA MET A 1 -1.62 -23.89 -43.68
C MET A 1 -1.45 -22.83 -42.63
N GLN A 2 -2.50 -22.07 -42.43
CA GLN A 2 -2.53 -20.84 -41.65
C GLN A 2 -3.21 -21.20 -40.35
N GLU A 3 -2.43 -21.67 -39.37
CA GLU A 3 -2.93 -21.87 -38.01
C GLU A 3 -2.92 -20.51 -37.34
N ALA A 4 -4.09 -19.87 -37.41
CA ALA A 4 -4.48 -18.85 -36.48
C ALA A 4 -4.57 -19.50 -35.08
N GLU A 5 -3.44 -19.60 -34.39
CA GLU A 5 -3.47 -19.65 -32.93
C GLU A 5 -3.81 -18.25 -32.44
N GLN A 6 -5.11 -18.05 -32.44
CA GLN A 6 -5.85 -17.04 -31.73
C GLN A 6 -5.69 -17.34 -30.23
N THR A 7 -4.48 -17.21 -29.69
CA THR A 7 -4.25 -17.21 -28.25
C THR A 7 -4.80 -15.90 -27.77
N GLU A 8 -5.97 -16.00 -27.16
CA GLU A 8 -6.75 -14.94 -26.55
C GLU A 8 -5.80 -13.93 -25.91
N ALA A 9 -5.86 -12.69 -26.41
CA ALA A 9 -5.36 -11.56 -25.69
C ALA A 9 -6.13 -11.54 -24.37
N PHE A 10 -5.58 -12.21 -23.35
CA PHE A 10 -5.94 -11.96 -21.98
C PHE A 10 -5.53 -10.50 -21.77
N GLU A 11 -6.48 -9.60 -22.01
CA GLU A 11 -6.44 -8.24 -21.48
C GLU A 11 -6.22 -8.43 -19.99
N GLU A 12 -4.94 -8.40 -19.62
CA GLU A 12 -4.45 -8.40 -18.26
C GLU A 12 -5.16 -7.21 -17.63
N LYS A 13 -6.25 -7.50 -16.91
CA LYS A 13 -7.24 -6.53 -16.48
C LYS A 13 -6.63 -5.71 -15.36
N HIS A 14 -5.83 -4.76 -15.83
CA HIS A 14 -5.22 -3.60 -15.26
C HIS A 14 -4.68 -3.69 -13.82
N PRO A 15 -3.47 -3.13 -13.57
CA PRO A 15 -2.85 -2.99 -12.24
C PRO A 15 -3.59 -2.05 -11.27
N MET A 16 -4.87 -1.73 -11.52
CA MET A 16 -5.72 -0.92 -10.65
C MET A 16 -6.08 -1.65 -9.35
N HIS A 17 -6.28 -2.97 -9.37
CA HIS A 17 -6.63 -3.73 -8.17
C HIS A 17 -5.51 -3.70 -7.12
N ALA A 18 -4.26 -3.85 -7.52
CA ALA A 18 -3.11 -3.78 -6.61
C ALA A 18 -2.95 -2.39 -5.96
N LYS A 19 -3.17 -1.31 -6.74
CA LYS A 19 -3.17 0.06 -6.20
C LYS A 19 -4.33 0.30 -5.22
N LEU A 20 -5.51 -0.22 -5.54
CA LEU A 20 -6.69 -0.08 -4.68
C LEU A 20 -6.50 -0.83 -3.36
N ILE A 21 -5.96 -2.05 -3.40
CA ILE A 21 -5.66 -2.86 -2.22
C ILE A 21 -4.62 -2.17 -1.34
N SER A 22 -3.52 -1.67 -1.92
CA SER A 22 -2.50 -0.90 -1.19
C SER A 22 -3.07 0.36 -0.53
N LEU A 23 -3.97 1.06 -1.22
CA LEU A 23 -4.64 2.25 -0.68
C LEU A 23 -5.56 1.89 0.49
N ILE A 24 -6.36 0.82 0.38
CA ILE A 24 -7.23 0.34 1.46
C ILE A 24 -6.40 -0.08 2.67
N VAL A 25 -5.33 -0.85 2.48
CA VAL A 25 -4.43 -1.27 3.56
C VAL A 25 -3.81 -0.05 4.24
N SER A 26 -3.32 0.92 3.48
CA SER A 26 -2.79 2.17 4.03
C SER A 26 -3.83 2.93 4.85
N LEU A 27 -5.07 3.01 4.36
CA LEU A 27 -6.18 3.69 5.05
C LEU A 27 -6.54 3.00 6.37
N VAL A 28 -6.61 1.67 6.39
CA VAL A 28 -6.89 0.89 7.60
C VAL A 28 -5.83 1.13 8.67
N PHE A 29 -4.55 1.09 8.27
CA PHE A 29 -3.43 1.32 9.20
C PHE A 29 -3.31 2.77 9.69
N LEU A 30 -3.65 3.75 8.84
CA LEU A 30 -3.59 5.16 9.21
C LEU A 30 -4.83 5.65 9.97
N SER A 31 -6.00 5.01 9.82
CA SER A 31 -7.24 5.46 10.45
C SER A 31 -7.18 5.61 11.99
N PRO A 32 -6.61 4.66 12.78
CA PRO A 32 -6.52 4.84 14.23
C PRO A 32 -5.60 6.00 14.60
N LEU A 33 -4.54 6.24 13.83
CA LEU A 33 -3.63 7.37 14.03
C LEU A 33 -4.36 8.70 13.83
N VAL A 34 -5.16 8.81 12.77
CA VAL A 34 -5.97 10.00 12.47
C VAL A 34 -7.00 10.25 13.57
N LEU A 35 -7.65 9.21 14.09
CA LEU A 35 -8.61 9.34 15.19
C LEU A 35 -7.96 9.87 16.47
N VAL A 36 -6.78 9.36 16.83
CA VAL A 36 -6.01 9.87 17.98
C VAL A 36 -5.61 11.33 17.75
N LEU A 37 -5.19 11.67 16.53
CA LEU A 37 -4.82 13.04 16.16
C LEU A 37 -5.97 14.03 16.31
N VAL A 38 -7.16 13.67 15.85
CA VAL A 38 -8.32 14.57 15.88
C VAL A 38 -8.94 14.67 17.28
N LYS A 39 -8.97 13.57 18.04
CA LYS A 39 -9.63 13.53 19.36
C LYS A 39 -8.78 14.17 20.46
N ASN A 40 -7.46 14.20 20.30
CA ASN A 40 -6.58 14.69 21.36
C ASN A 40 -6.55 16.22 21.41
N ASN A 41 -6.55 16.80 22.62
CA ASN A 41 -6.41 18.23 22.78
C ASN A 41 -4.91 18.58 22.87
N TRP A 42 -4.37 19.16 21.79
CA TRP A 42 -2.95 19.46 21.63
C TRP A 42 -2.51 20.75 22.34
N GLY A 43 -3.46 21.62 22.71
CA GLY A 43 -3.20 22.93 23.32
C GLY A 43 -2.31 22.91 24.57
N PRO A 44 -2.47 21.99 25.53
CA PRO A 44 -1.64 21.95 26.73
C PRO A 44 -0.28 21.25 26.54
N MET A 45 0.04 20.73 25.34
CA MET A 45 1.32 20.04 25.12
C MET A 45 2.46 21.02 24.85
N GLY A 46 3.58 20.83 25.55
CA GLY A 46 4.82 21.52 25.25
C GLY A 46 5.39 21.16 23.87
N ILE A 47 6.30 21.97 23.35
CA ILE A 47 6.87 21.82 22.00
C ILE A 47 7.60 20.48 21.83
N VAL A 48 8.31 20.01 22.87
CA VAL A 48 9.10 18.76 22.84
C VAL A 48 8.24 17.51 22.59
N PRO A 49 7.18 17.22 23.38
CA PRO A 49 6.32 16.06 23.10
C PRO A 49 5.61 16.17 21.74
N LEU A 50 5.27 17.39 21.30
CA LEU A 50 4.67 17.61 19.99
C LEU A 50 5.62 17.19 18.85
N ALA A 51 6.91 17.54 18.96
CA ALA A 51 7.93 17.16 17.98
C ALA A 51 8.14 15.65 17.90
N ILE A 52 8.12 14.95 19.04
CA ILE A 52 8.23 13.48 19.09
C ILE A 52 7.05 12.83 18.37
N ILE A 53 5.83 13.35 18.58
CA ILE A 53 4.63 12.82 17.92
C ILE A 53 4.70 13.04 16.42
N VAL A 54 5.12 14.22 15.96
CA VAL A 54 5.30 14.51 14.53
C VAL A 54 6.33 13.58 13.90
N LEU A 55 7.49 13.38 14.53
CA LEU A 55 8.50 12.44 14.05
C LEU A 55 7.97 11.00 13.98
N SER A 56 7.20 10.59 14.98
CA SER A 56 6.59 9.26 15.03
C SER A 56 5.60 9.05 13.88
N ILE A 57 4.76 10.06 13.59
CA ILE A 57 3.81 10.03 12.47
C ILE A 57 4.55 9.89 11.14
N LEU A 58 5.60 10.68 10.93
CA LEU A 58 6.40 10.62 9.72
C LEU A 58 7.05 9.24 9.53
N ALA A 59 7.58 8.65 10.60
CA ALA A 59 8.13 7.30 10.58
C ALA A 59 7.07 6.24 10.25
N SER A 60 5.86 6.36 10.82
CA SER A 60 4.75 5.44 10.52
C SER A 60 4.32 5.54 9.05
N ILE A 61 4.21 6.75 8.49
CA ILE A 61 3.87 6.95 7.07
C ILE A 61 4.93 6.30 6.18
N ALA A 62 6.21 6.53 6.47
CA ALA A 62 7.31 5.92 5.72
C ALA A 62 7.31 4.38 5.81
N GLY A 63 6.98 3.82 6.98
CA GLY A 63 6.83 2.38 7.19
C GLY A 63 5.69 1.79 6.36
N VAL A 64 4.50 2.38 6.44
CA VAL A 64 3.32 1.95 5.67
C VAL A 64 3.57 2.05 4.16
N TRP A 65 4.27 3.10 3.72
CA TRP A 65 4.67 3.25 2.33
C TRP A 65 5.57 2.10 1.87
N ARG A 66 6.60 1.76 2.66
CA ARG A 66 7.48 0.62 2.34
C ARG A 66 6.73 -0.71 2.30
N ILE A 67 5.84 -0.96 3.26
CA ILE A 67 5.00 -2.17 3.28
C ILE A 67 4.12 -2.22 2.04
N SER A 68 3.50 -1.11 1.66
CA SER A 68 2.69 -1.00 0.45
C SER A 68 3.48 -1.30 -0.82
N CYS A 69 4.69 -0.75 -0.95
CA CYS A 69 5.57 -1.07 -2.08
C CYS A 69 5.93 -2.55 -2.12
N GLN A 70 6.30 -3.15 -0.98
CA GLN A 70 6.61 -4.58 -0.89
C GLN A 70 5.41 -5.44 -1.26
N LEU A 71 4.20 -5.07 -0.81
CA LEU A 71 2.97 -5.77 -1.16
C LEU A 71 2.73 -5.78 -2.67
N VAL A 72 2.92 -4.62 -3.33
CA VAL A 72 2.80 -4.50 -4.79
C VAL A 72 3.86 -5.34 -5.51
N THR A 73 5.10 -5.34 -5.01
CA THR A 73 6.18 -6.18 -5.56
C THR A 73 5.85 -7.66 -5.44
N VAL A 74 5.42 -8.13 -4.27
CA VAL A 74 5.03 -9.53 -4.04
C VAL A 74 3.84 -9.93 -4.92
N ILE A 75 2.84 -9.05 -5.10
CA ILE A 75 1.70 -9.34 -6.00
C ILE A 75 2.18 -9.45 -7.46
N ARG A 76 3.15 -8.63 -7.88
CA ARG A 76 3.70 -8.68 -9.25
C ARG A 76 4.60 -9.89 -9.47
N GLU A 77 5.54 -10.15 -8.58
CA GLU A 77 6.50 -11.25 -8.69
C GLU A 77 5.88 -12.61 -8.38
N GLY A 78 4.94 -12.68 -7.43
CA GLY A 78 4.16 -13.89 -7.16
C GLY A 78 3.22 -14.26 -8.30
N GLY A 79 2.80 -13.29 -9.11
CA GLY A 79 2.10 -13.54 -10.37
C GLY A 79 3.01 -14.09 -11.47
N ASP A 80 4.26 -13.62 -11.55
CA ASP A 80 5.24 -14.02 -12.58
C ASP A 80 5.88 -15.39 -12.30
N SER A 81 6.04 -15.77 -11.02
CA SER A 81 6.64 -17.06 -10.64
C SER A 81 5.75 -18.27 -10.93
N ASP A 82 4.42 -18.11 -10.96
CA ASP A 82 3.48 -19.25 -11.11
C ASP A 82 3.25 -19.67 -12.58
N PHE A 83 3.68 -18.84 -13.56
CA PHE A 83 3.61 -19.17 -14.98
C PHE A 83 4.91 -19.74 -15.57
N ARG A 84 6.03 -19.72 -14.83
CA ARG A 84 7.32 -20.20 -15.34
C ARG A 84 7.65 -21.66 -15.00
N GLU A 85 6.81 -22.31 -14.18
CA GLU A 85 6.97 -23.72 -13.80
C GLU A 85 6.05 -24.69 -14.57
N ARG A 86 5.28 -24.22 -15.56
CA ARG A 86 4.44 -25.09 -16.41
C ARG A 86 4.84 -25.01 -17.88
#